data_AF-A0A443K7Q4-F1
#
_entry.id   AF-A0A443K7Q4-F1
#
_cell.length_a   1.000
_cell.length_b   1.000
_cell.length_c   1.000
_cell.angle_alpha   90.00
_cell.angle_beta   90.00
_cell.angle_gamma   90.00
#
_symmetry.space_group_name_H-M   'P 1'
#
loop_
_entity.id
_entity.type
_entity.pdbx_description
1 polymer ?
#
loop_
_entity_poly.entity_id
_entity_poly.type
_entity_poly.pdbx_seq_one_letter_code
_entity_poly.pdbx_strand_id
1 'polypeptide(L)'
;MSIRAIKWAIGLGLVDMTPVQRMVLVVLCYHHNAKDDMCCPAMTTIGDEAGISDRAAREAIRGLEHIGLVKTSKRTNRQGQASNQYTLFGRVKNKSGRNLRSGTGRNHTTATTGRNPGSDERVYNTLGDFDLGNGFKIVGGRDA
;
A
#
# COMPACT_ATOMS: atom_id res chain seq x y z
N MET A 1 1.11 5.95 18.39
CA MET A 1 -0.22 5.31 18.55
C MET A 1 -1.26 6.33 18.92
N SER A 2 -2.27 6.52 18.06
CA SER A 2 -3.47 7.29 18.39
C SER A 2 -4.73 6.42 18.31
N ILE A 3 -5.30 6.07 19.46
CA ILE A 3 -6.55 5.30 19.54
C ILE A 3 -7.69 6.03 18.81
N ARG A 4 -7.69 7.37 18.87
CA ARG A 4 -8.67 8.21 18.16
C ARG A 4 -8.57 8.04 16.65
N ALA A 5 -7.36 7.99 16.09
CA ALA A 5 -7.14 7.84 14.65
C ALA A 5 -7.64 6.47 14.17
N ILE A 6 -7.34 5.40 14.91
CA ILE A 6 -7.78 4.04 14.57
C ILE A 6 -9.31 3.93 14.62
N LYS A 7 -9.95 4.46 15.67
CA LYS A 7 -11.43 4.50 15.76
C LYS A 7 -12.06 5.23 14.59
N TRP A 8 -11.48 6.36 14.18
CA TRP A 8 -11.93 7.10 13.00
C TRP A 8 -11.84 6.24 11.73
N ALA A 9 -10.72 5.57 11.49
CA ALA A 9 -10.54 4.71 10.31
C ALA A 9 -11.55 3.54 10.26
N ILE A 10 -11.84 2.92 11.40
CA ILE A 10 -12.84 1.85 11.50
C ILE A 10 -14.25 2.38 11.20
N GLY A 11 -14.57 3.60 11.64
CA GLY A 11 -15.84 4.27 11.37
C GLY A 11 -16.13 4.54 9.89
N LEU A 12 -15.13 4.45 9.00
CA LEU A 12 -15.27 4.65 7.55
C LEU A 12 -15.79 3.41 6.80
N GLY A 13 -16.60 2.57 7.45
CA GLY A 13 -17.11 1.31 6.89
C GLY A 13 -17.84 1.46 5.54
N LEU A 14 -18.50 2.60 5.32
CA LEU A 14 -19.28 2.89 4.11
C LEU A 14 -18.49 3.54 2.96
N VAL A 15 -17.20 3.84 3.16
CA VAL A 15 -16.35 4.43 2.12
C VAL A 15 -15.84 3.33 1.19
N ASP A 16 -15.99 3.50 -0.13
CA ASP A 16 -15.48 2.55 -1.12
C ASP A 16 -13.95 2.71 -1.28
N MET A 17 -13.25 1.82 -0.57
CA MET A 17 -11.80 1.71 -0.54
C MET A 17 -11.40 0.27 -0.81
N THR A 18 -10.25 0.05 -1.45
CA THR A 18 -9.69 -1.30 -1.58
C THR A 18 -9.23 -1.82 -0.20
N PRO A 19 -9.16 -3.15 0.00
CA PRO A 19 -8.61 -3.72 1.24
C PRO A 19 -7.19 -3.20 1.55
N VAL A 20 -6.37 -3.02 0.51
CA VAL A 20 -5.01 -2.46 0.63
C VAL A 20 -5.04 -1.01 1.12
N GLN A 21 -5.93 -0.17 0.57
CA GLN A 21 -6.10 1.21 1.03
C GLN A 21 -6.54 1.27 2.51
N ARG A 22 -7.45 0.38 2.91
CA ARG A 22 -7.89 0.27 4.30
C ARG A 22 -6.75 -0.12 5.24
N MET A 23 -5.94 -1.10 4.86
CA MET A 23 -4.80 -1.53 5.66
C MET A 23 -3.76 -0.42 5.81
N VAL A 24 -3.39 0.24 4.71
CA VAL A 24 -2.47 1.39 4.74
C VAL A 24 -3.01 2.53 5.60
N LEU A 25 -4.31 2.81 5.55
CA LEU A 25 -4.93 3.82 6.41
C LEU A 25 -4.77 3.47 7.90
N VAL A 26 -4.97 2.20 8.28
CA VAL A 26 -4.80 1.74 9.66
C VAL A 26 -3.34 1.88 10.10
N VAL A 27 -2.37 1.51 9.26
CA VAL A 27 -0.93 1.71 9.53
C VAL A 27 -0.61 3.19 9.75
N LEU A 28 -1.14 4.09 8.91
CA LEU A 28 -0.96 5.53 9.13
C LEU A 28 -1.58 6.02 10.45
N CYS A 29 -2.74 5.48 10.85
CA CYS A 29 -3.38 5.78 12.13
C CYS A 29 -2.59 5.24 13.33
N TYR A 30 -1.95 4.09 13.18
CA TYR A 30 -1.06 3.49 14.17
C TYR A 30 0.14 4.41 14.43
N HIS A 31 0.78 4.91 13.37
CA HIS A 31 1.90 5.87 13.44
C HIS A 31 1.49 7.32 13.73
N HIS A 32 0.20 7.61 13.89
CA HIS A 32 -0.28 8.95 14.19
C HIS A 32 0.16 9.41 15.59
N ASN A 33 0.82 10.56 15.65
CA ASN A 33 1.15 11.26 16.89
C ASN A 33 0.03 12.24 17.24
N ALA A 34 -0.62 12.02 18.39
CA ALA A 34 -1.73 12.85 18.85
C ALA A 34 -1.32 14.27 19.31
N LYS A 35 -0.03 14.52 19.57
CA LYS A 35 0.45 15.84 19.99
C LYS A 35 0.58 16.82 18.83
N ASP A 36 1.00 16.31 17.68
CA ASP A 36 1.32 17.13 16.51
C ASP A 36 0.32 16.93 15.35
N ASP A 37 -0.62 16.00 15.48
CA ASP A 37 -1.56 15.57 14.41
C ASP A 37 -0.87 15.17 13.08
N MET A 38 0.35 14.65 13.19
CA MET A 38 1.19 14.22 12.07
C MET A 38 1.53 12.72 12.19
N CYS A 39 1.69 12.06 11.04
CA CYS A 39 2.48 10.82 10.96
C CYS A 39 3.56 10.93 9.88
N CYS A 40 4.73 10.38 10.17
CA CYS A 40 5.91 10.43 9.31
C CYS A 40 6.58 9.07 9.01
N PRO A 41 5.83 7.96 8.83
CA PRO A 41 6.44 6.69 8.45
C PRO A 41 7.05 6.78 7.04
N ALA A 42 8.19 6.13 6.85
CA ALA A 42 8.80 5.97 5.53
C ALA A 42 7.93 5.04 4.65
N MET A 43 8.09 5.12 3.32
CA MET A 43 7.33 4.25 2.42
C MET A 43 7.63 2.76 2.65
N THR A 44 8.89 2.44 2.95
CA THR A 44 9.34 1.10 3.31
C THR A 44 8.62 0.60 4.57
N THR A 45 8.59 1.40 5.64
CA THR A 45 7.85 1.10 6.87
C THR A 45 6.37 0.81 6.61
N ILE A 46 5.73 1.61 5.74
CA ILE A 46 4.32 1.39 5.38
C ILE A 46 4.16 0.07 4.62
N GLY A 47 5.08 -0.24 3.69
CA GLY A 47 5.07 -1.48 2.93
C GLY A 47 5.24 -2.72 3.83
N ASP A 48 6.26 -2.69 4.68
CA ASP A 48 6.61 -3.78 5.60
C ASP A 48 5.45 -4.07 6.57
N GLU A 49 4.88 -3.04 7.21
CA GLU A 49 3.78 -3.23 8.17
C GLU A 49 2.44 -3.56 7.52
N ALA A 50 2.19 -3.10 6.30
CA ALA A 50 0.98 -3.45 5.55
C ALA A 50 1.12 -4.77 4.78
N GLY A 51 2.31 -5.38 4.73
CA GLY A 51 2.58 -6.61 3.98
C GLY A 51 2.51 -6.44 2.46
N ILE A 52 2.90 -5.28 1.94
CA ILE A 52 2.82 -4.94 0.50
C ILE A 52 4.11 -4.26 0.01
N SER A 53 4.34 -4.28 -1.30
CA SER A 53 5.46 -3.52 -1.88
C SER A 53 5.32 -2.00 -1.70
N ASP A 54 6.45 -1.29 -1.62
CA ASP A 54 6.50 0.20 -1.63
C ASP A 54 5.72 0.82 -2.78
N ARG A 55 5.69 0.15 -3.93
CA ARG A 55 4.90 0.58 -5.09
C ARG A 55 3.41 0.52 -4.77
N ALA A 56 2.93 -0.58 -4.23
CA ALA A 56 1.53 -0.74 -3.82
C ALA A 56 1.15 0.23 -2.69
N ALA A 57 2.03 0.44 -1.71
CA ALA A 57 1.84 1.42 -0.64
C ALA A 57 1.66 2.83 -1.20
N ARG A 58 2.51 3.25 -2.15
CA ARG A 58 2.41 4.56 -2.82
C ARG A 58 1.11 4.73 -3.60
N GLU A 59 0.67 3.71 -4.33
CA GLU A 59 -0.61 3.73 -5.05
C GLU A 59 -1.81 3.78 -4.08
N ALA A 60 -1.73 3.06 -2.96
CA ALA A 60 -2.76 3.10 -1.92
C ALA A 60 -2.88 4.48 -1.27
N ILE A 61 -1.76 5.13 -0.96
CA ILE A 61 -1.73 6.50 -0.42
C ILE A 61 -2.36 7.48 -1.42
N ARG A 62 -2.00 7.41 -2.70
CA ARG A 62 -2.65 8.20 -3.76
C ARG A 62 -4.17 7.97 -3.82
N GLY A 63 -4.57 6.71 -3.63
CA GLY A 63 -5.95 6.28 -3.35
C GLY A 63 -6.64 7.10 -2.28
N LEU A 64 -6.04 7.08 -1.10
CA LEU A 64 -6.57 7.74 0.10
C LEU A 64 -6.60 9.27 -0.05
N GLU A 65 -5.62 9.85 -0.75
CA GLU A 65 -5.62 11.28 -1.11
C GLU A 65 -6.75 11.65 -2.07
N HIS A 66 -6.97 10.83 -3.09
CA HIS A 66 -8.06 11.04 -4.04
C HIS A 66 -9.43 10.95 -3.37
N ILE A 67 -9.60 10.01 -2.43
CA ILE A 67 -10.81 9.91 -1.61
C ILE A 67 -10.92 11.13 -0.69
N GLY A 68 -9.81 11.75 -0.31
CA GLY A 68 -9.76 12.94 0.55
C GLY A 68 -9.55 12.64 2.02
N LEU A 69 -9.17 11.41 2.39
CA LEU A 69 -8.97 10.97 3.77
C LEU A 69 -7.58 11.32 4.31
N VAL A 70 -6.59 11.35 3.42
CA VAL A 70 -5.18 11.62 3.73
C VAL A 70 -4.69 12.79 2.89
N LYS A 71 -3.75 13.56 3.42
CA LYS A 71 -2.98 14.56 2.67
C LYS A 71 -1.49 14.32 2.89
N THR A 72 -0.72 14.16 1.82
CA THR A 72 0.75 14.08 1.87
C THR A 72 1.36 15.46 1.74
N SER A 73 2.30 15.77 2.63
CA SER A 73 3.21 16.90 2.54
C SER A 73 4.62 16.37 2.38
N LYS A 74 5.29 16.76 1.30
CA LYS A 74 6.71 16.48 1.11
C LYS A 74 7.49 17.47 1.95
N ARG A 75 8.29 16.98 2.90
CA ARG A 75 9.29 17.82 3.56
C ARG A 75 10.58 17.73 2.75
N THR A 76 11.22 18.87 2.55
CA THR A 76 12.62 18.96 2.12
C THR A 76 13.40 19.41 3.34
N ASN A 77 14.39 18.64 3.79
CA ASN A 77 15.32 19.12 4.81
C ASN A 77 16.54 19.75 4.12
N ARG A 78 17.34 20.51 4.88
CA ARG A 78 18.55 21.19 4.38
C ARG A 78 19.67 20.21 3.96
N GLN A 79 19.53 18.92 4.25
CA GLN A 79 20.49 17.84 3.99
C GLN A 79 19.98 16.79 2.97
N GLY A 80 18.80 16.96 2.36
CA GLY A 80 18.20 15.99 1.44
C GLY A 80 16.70 15.74 1.65
N GLN A 81 16.17 14.72 0.95
CA GLN A 81 14.75 14.33 1.01
C GLN A 81 14.36 14.02 2.47
N ALA A 82 13.40 14.76 3.02
CA ALA A 82 12.82 14.39 4.31
C ALA A 82 11.64 13.43 4.09
N SER A 83 11.41 12.57 5.09
CA SER A 83 10.29 11.63 5.10
C SER A 83 8.98 12.35 4.80
N ASN A 84 8.10 11.67 4.05
CA ASN A 84 6.76 12.17 3.80
C ASN A 84 6.05 12.38 5.15
N GLN A 85 5.35 13.51 5.25
CA GLN A 85 4.45 13.80 6.36
C GLN A 85 3.02 13.59 5.86
N TYR A 86 2.23 12.84 6.61
CA TYR A 86 0.81 12.63 6.29
C TYR A 86 -0.07 13.25 7.38
N THR A 87 -1.13 13.90 6.92
CA THR A 87 -2.20 14.43 7.77
C THR A 87 -3.44 13.56 7.57
N LEU A 88 -4.03 13.13 8.68
CA LEU A 88 -5.24 12.30 8.72
C LEU A 88 -6.50 13.16 8.91
N PHE A 89 -7.66 12.52 9.05
CA PHE A 89 -8.94 13.17 9.34
C PHE A 89 -9.46 14.11 8.24
N GLY A 90 -9.10 13.82 6.99
CA GLY A 90 -9.70 14.50 5.85
C GLY A 90 -11.20 14.17 5.68
N ARG A 91 -11.88 14.97 4.86
CA ARG A 91 -13.27 14.74 4.47
C ARG A 91 -13.33 14.01 3.14
N VAL A 92 -14.24 13.05 3.02
CA VAL A 92 -14.45 12.30 1.76
C VAL A 92 -14.90 13.26 0.66
N LYS A 93 -14.14 13.33 -0.43
CA LYS A 93 -14.40 14.13 -1.64
C LYS A 93 -14.88 13.24 -2.79
N ASN A 94 -14.24 12.09 -2.97
CA ASN A 94 -14.59 11.10 -3.99
C ASN A 94 -14.91 9.77 -3.32
N LYS A 95 -16.02 9.14 -3.73
CA LYS A 95 -16.46 7.89 -3.09
C LYS A 95 -15.57 6.70 -3.42
N SER A 96 -14.79 6.75 -4.51
CA SER A 96 -13.97 5.62 -4.95
C SER A 96 -12.50 5.99 -5.15
N GLY A 97 -11.63 5.25 -4.47
CA GLY A 97 -10.18 5.25 -4.73
C GLY A 97 -9.75 4.28 -5.84
N ARG A 98 -10.70 3.61 -6.52
CA ARG A 98 -10.40 2.57 -7.53
C ARG A 98 -10.04 3.12 -8.91
N ASN A 99 -10.46 4.35 -9.23
CA ASN A 99 -10.30 4.96 -10.56
C ASN A 99 -8.92 5.57 -10.85
N LEU A 100 -7.97 5.51 -9.92
CA LEU A 100 -6.61 6.04 -10.15
C LEU A 100 -5.82 5.27 -11.23
N ARG A 101 -6.27 4.06 -11.60
CA ARG A 101 -5.67 3.28 -12.71
C ARG A 101 -6.07 3.76 -14.11
N SER A 102 -7.03 4.68 -14.25
CA SER A 102 -7.49 5.15 -15.57
C SER A 102 -6.68 6.33 -16.12
N GLY A 103 -5.63 6.76 -15.41
CA GLY A 103 -4.82 7.94 -15.74
C GLY A 103 -3.37 7.62 -16.08
N THR A 104 -3.10 6.69 -17.00
CA THR A 104 -1.88 6.72 -17.82
C THR A 104 -2.13 5.93 -19.10
N GLY A 105 -2.49 6.62 -20.17
CA GLY A 105 -2.26 6.11 -21.52
C GLY A 105 -0.76 5.92 -21.69
N ARG A 106 -0.25 4.73 -21.37
CA ARG A 106 0.99 4.27 -21.96
C ARG A 106 0.62 3.94 -23.40
N ASN A 107 1.05 4.78 -24.33
CA ASN A 107 1.13 4.40 -25.73
C ASN A 107 1.93 3.10 -25.79
N HIS A 108 1.25 1.98 -26.02
CA HIS A 108 1.90 0.71 -26.30
C HIS A 108 2.37 0.75 -27.75
N THR A 109 3.33 1.61 -28.06
CA THR A 109 4.12 1.49 -29.29
C THR A 109 4.99 0.26 -29.14
N THR A 110 4.54 -0.84 -29.75
CA THR A 110 5.38 -2.00 -30.07
C THR A 110 6.50 -1.54 -30.99
N ALA A 111 7.61 -1.09 -30.42
CA ALA A 111 8.86 -0.88 -31.14
C ALA A 111 9.79 -2.04 -30.82
N THR A 112 9.83 -3.00 -31.73
CA THR A 112 10.75 -4.13 -31.78
C THR A 112 12.18 -3.61 -31.94
N THR A 113 12.98 -3.59 -30.87
CA THR A 113 14.45 -3.53 -30.96
C THR A 113 15.05 -4.33 -29.81
N GLY A 114 15.79 -5.40 -30.17
CA GLY A 114 16.32 -6.38 -29.23
C GLY A 114 17.56 -5.95 -28.45
N ARG A 115 17.82 -6.68 -27.36
CA ARG A 115 19.09 -7.32 -26.94
C ARG A 115 18.93 -7.92 -25.53
N ASN A 116 19.32 -9.18 -25.39
CA ASN A 116 19.49 -9.98 -24.15
C ASN A 116 20.78 -9.55 -23.40
N PRO A 117 21.24 -10.17 -22.28
CA PRO A 117 20.59 -10.87 -21.16
C PRO A 117 21.18 -10.45 -19.76
N GLY A 118 20.55 -10.87 -18.64
CA GLY A 118 21.28 -11.20 -17.39
C GLY A 118 21.22 -10.23 -16.20
N SER A 119 21.19 -10.83 -15.00
CA SER A 119 21.26 -10.29 -13.63
C SER A 119 19.99 -9.65 -13.03
N ASP A 120 19.22 -10.41 -12.26
CA ASP A 120 19.31 -10.37 -10.79
C ASP A 120 18.33 -11.41 -10.19
N GLU A 121 18.86 -12.59 -9.89
CA GLU A 121 18.17 -13.64 -9.15
C GLU A 121 18.17 -13.24 -7.66
N ARG A 122 17.21 -12.39 -7.25
CA ARG A 122 16.91 -12.21 -5.82
C ARG A 122 16.06 -13.37 -5.34
N VAL A 123 16.76 -14.41 -4.91
CA VAL A 123 16.28 -15.45 -4.00
C VAL A 123 15.70 -14.75 -2.76
N TYR A 124 14.38 -14.82 -2.59
CA TYR A 124 13.80 -14.58 -1.27
C TYR A 124 14.17 -15.79 -0.42
N ASN A 125 15.09 -15.61 0.53
CA ASN A 125 15.32 -16.61 1.57
C ASN A 125 14.01 -16.77 2.36
N THR A 126 13.27 -17.82 2.05
CA THR A 126 12.13 -18.28 2.84
C THR A 126 12.69 -18.81 4.15
N LEU A 127 12.53 -18.01 5.21
CA LEU A 127 12.73 -18.42 6.58
C LEU A 127 11.74 -19.54 6.92
N GLY A 128 12.28 -20.68 7.35
CA GLY A 128 11.68 -21.52 8.39
C GLY A 128 10.59 -22.46 7.93
N ASP A 129 10.93 -23.75 7.95
CA ASP A 129 10.01 -24.87 8.06
C ASP A 129 8.81 -24.55 8.97
N PHE A 130 7.62 -24.51 8.38
CA PHE A 130 6.39 -24.86 9.08
C PHE A 130 5.79 -26.07 8.37
N ASP A 131 6.29 -27.24 8.77
CA ASP A 131 5.66 -28.51 8.49
C ASP A 131 4.27 -28.53 9.17
N LEU A 132 3.24 -28.18 8.41
CA LEU A 132 1.87 -28.52 8.72
C LEU A 132 1.52 -29.81 7.97
N GLY A 133 2.05 -30.92 8.50
CA GLY A 133 1.49 -32.23 8.24
C GLY A 133 0.02 -32.24 8.64
N ASN A 134 -0.87 -32.22 7.65
CA ASN A 134 -2.07 -33.06 7.60
C ASN A 134 -2.82 -32.90 6.27
N GLY A 135 -3.29 -34.04 5.78
CA GLY A 135 -3.74 -34.26 4.42
C GLY A 135 -4.94 -33.43 3.96
N PHE A 136 -4.92 -33.12 2.66
CA PHE A 136 -6.13 -33.10 1.83
C PHE A 136 -5.76 -33.45 0.38
N LYS A 137 -5.84 -34.74 0.03
CA LYS A 137 -5.81 -35.18 -1.38
C LYS A 137 -7.20 -34.97 -1.95
N ILE A 138 -7.33 -34.00 -2.85
CA ILE A 138 -8.51 -33.88 -3.72
C ILE A 138 -8.32 -34.87 -4.88
N VAL A 139 -9.15 -35.90 -4.88
CA VAL A 139 -9.29 -36.88 -5.96
C VAL A 139 -9.90 -36.16 -7.17
N GLY A 140 -9.20 -36.19 -8.30
CA GLY A 140 -9.71 -35.77 -9.60
C GLY A 140 -9.32 -36.82 -10.63
N GLY A 141 -10.26 -37.75 -10.88
CA GLY A 141 -10.12 -38.80 -11.88
C GLY A 141 -9.95 -38.26 -13.29
N ARG A 142 -9.26 -39.04 -14.12
CA ARG A 142 -9.30 -38.92 -15.57
C ARG A 142 -9.51 -40.31 -16.14
N ASP A 143 -10.71 -40.51 -16.64
CA ASP A 143 -11.02 -41.53 -17.63
C ASP A 143 -10.24 -41.24 -18.92
N ALA A 144 -9.69 -42.31 -19.50
CA ALA A 144 -9.27 -42.56 -20.89
C ALA A 144 -7.93 -43.31 -20.93
#